data_AF-A0A803LQJ0-F1
#
_entry.id   AF-A0A803LQJ0-F1
#
_cell.length_a   1.000
_cell.length_b   1.000
_cell.length_c   1.000
_cell.angle_alpha   90.00
_cell.angle_beta   90.00
_cell.angle_gamma   90.00
#
_symmetry.space_group_name_H-M   'P 1'
#
loop_
_entity.id
_entity.type
_entity.pdbx_description
1 polymer ?
#
loop_
_entity_poly.entity_id
_entity_poly.type
_entity_poly.pdbx_seq_one_letter_code
_entity_poly.pdbx_strand_id
1 'polypeptide(L)' 'MMSIELRIGVEVEKQEEDGYYTKEAINKAISIVMNEQNEVAKEARANRVKWREFLLREGPCLEDSYISSFIESLKQLLV' A
#
# COMPACT_ATOMS: atom_id res chain seq x y z
N MET A 1 6.30 6.08 0.92
CA MET A 1 6.16 4.70 0.41
C MET A 1 4.67 4.44 0.25
N MET A 2 4.21 3.84 -0.86
CA MET A 2 2.77 3.67 -1.15
C MET A 2 2.00 3.00 0.00
N SER A 3 2.64 2.11 0.77
CA SER A 3 2.02 1.47 1.93
C SER A 3 1.47 2.44 2.99
N ILE A 4 2.15 3.57 3.19
CA ILE A 4 1.78 4.63 4.14
C ILE A 4 0.66 5.49 3.56
N GLU A 5 0.80 5.90 2.30
CA GLU A 5 -0.19 6.76 1.62
C GLU A 5 -1.53 6.04 1.43
N LEU A 6 -1.47 4.77 1.06
CA LEU A 6 -2.65 3.93 0.88
C LEU A 6 -3.18 3.38 2.22
N ARG A 7 -2.43 3.57 3.31
CA ARG A 7 -2.73 3.09 4.67
C ARG A 7 -3.17 1.63 4.66
N ILE A 8 -2.36 0.76 4.06
CA ILE A 8 -2.65 -0.68 3.90
C ILE A 8 -1.87 -1.57 4.87
N GLY A 9 -1.14 -0.96 5.82
CA GLY A 9 -0.31 -1.68 6.78
C GLY A 9 0.13 -0.78 7.94
N VAL A 10 0.90 -1.36 8.86
CA VAL A 10 1.47 -0.69 10.02
C VAL A 10 2.98 -0.64 9.85
N GLU A 11 3.57 0.53 10.07
CA GLU A 11 5.02 0.71 10.04
C GLU A 11 5.63 0.32 11.37
N VAL A 12 6.78 -0.37 11.31
CA VAL A 12 7.54 -0.72 12.52
C VAL A 12 8.45 0.45 12.85
N GLU A 13 8.43 0.90 14.11
CA GLU A 13 9.31 1.94 14.60
C GLU A 13 10.78 1.47 14.56
N LYS A 14 11.66 2.27 13.97
CA LYS A 14 13.11 2.08 14.00
C LYS A 14 13.72 2.81 15.18
N GLN A 15 14.80 2.28 15.73
CA GLN A 15 15.65 3.04 16.63
C GLN A 15 16.35 4.17 15.86
N GLU A 16 16.32 5.37 16.43
CA GLU A 16 16.86 6.57 15.78
C GLU A 16 18.39 6.55 15.67
N GLU A 17 19.08 5.89 16.61
CA GLU A 17 20.55 5.87 16.68
C GLU A 17 21.21 4.96 15.63
N ASP A 18 20.69 3.75 15.44
CA ASP A 18 21.33 2.72 14.60
C ASP A 18 20.45 2.27 13.43
N GLY A 19 19.20 2.72 13.37
CA GLY A 19 18.24 2.39 12.32
C GLY A 19 17.74 0.94 12.37
N TYR A 20 18.08 0.17 13.42
CA TYR A 20 17.62 -1.20 13.59
C TYR A 20 16.21 -1.26 14.17
N TYR A 21 15.56 -2.40 13.96
CA TYR A 21 14.27 -2.71 14.55
C TYR A 21 14.48 -3.58 15.79
N THR A 22 13.87 -3.20 16.90
CA THR A 22 13.88 -4.01 18.12
C THR A 22 12.79 -5.08 18.07
N LYS A 23 12.97 -6.17 18.82
CA LYS A 23 11.93 -7.20 18.95
C LYS A 23 10.65 -6.63 19.57
N GLU A 24 10.77 -5.63 20.44
CA GLU A 24 9.67 -4.92 21.08
C GLU A 24 8.87 -4.11 20.06
N ALA A 25 9.54 -3.36 19.18
CA ALA A 25 8.89 -2.58 18.13
C ALA A 25 8.17 -3.51 17.13
N ILE A 26 8.80 -4.62 16.75
CA ILE A 26 8.19 -5.63 15.88
C ILE A 26 6.96 -6.25 16.57
N ASN A 27 7.08 -6.65 17.84
CA ASN A 27 5.96 -7.21 18.61
C ASN A 27 4.78 -6.24 18.68
N LYS A 28 5.05 -4.96 18.98
CA LYS A 28 4.03 -3.90 19.01
C LYS A 28 3.29 -3.79 17.67
N ALA A 29 4.00 -3.75 16.54
CA ALA A 29 3.38 -3.68 15.22
C ALA A 29 2.52 -4.91 14.92
N ILE A 30 3.00 -6.12 15.25
CA ILE A 30 2.24 -7.37 15.10
C ILE A 30 0.97 -7.31 15.98
N SER A 31 1.09 -6.92 17.25
CA SER A 31 -0.04 -6.80 18.17
C SER A 31 -1.09 -5.81 17.68
N ILE A 32 -0.68 -4.68 17.08
CA ILE A 32 -1.61 -3.73 16.46
C ILE A 32 -2.37 -4.42 15.31
N VAL A 33 -1.67 -5.00 14.34
CA VAL A 33 -2.29 -5.62 13.14
C VAL A 33 -3.23 -6.78 13.51
N MET A 34 -2.89 -7.54 14.55
CA MET A 34 -3.67 -8.68 15.01
C MET A 34 -4.87 -8.31 15.89
N ASN A 35 -4.89 -7.10 16.45
CA ASN A 35 -5.99 -6.64 17.30
C ASN A 35 -7.18 -6.17 16.44
N GLU A 36 -8.28 -6.93 16.49
CA GLU A 36 -9.50 -6.65 15.71
C GLU A 36 -10.24 -5.39 16.17
N GLN A 37 -10.03 -4.94 17.41
CA GLN A 37 -10.63 -3.72 17.95
C GLN A 37 -9.77 -2.48 17.68
N ASN A 38 -8.53 -2.65 17.22
CA ASN A 38 -7.65 -1.53 16.90
C ASN A 38 -8.08 -0.82 15.60
N GLU A 39 -8.33 0.48 15.67
CA GLU A 39 -8.82 1.26 14.52
C GLU A 39 -7.83 1.32 13.36
N VAL A 40 -6.53 1.40 13.64
CA VAL A 40 -5.48 1.39 12.60
C VAL A 40 -5.49 0.05 11.86
N ALA A 41 -5.66 -1.06 12.59
CA ALA A 41 -5.74 -2.38 12.00
C ALA A 41 -7.01 -2.57 11.15
N LYS A 42 -8.15 -2.06 11.61
CA LYS A 42 -9.40 -2.06 10.84
C LYS A 42 -9.27 -1.25 9.55
N GLU A 43 -8.73 -0.03 9.64
CA GLU A 43 -8.48 0.83 8.48
C GLU A 43 -7.55 0.14 7.47
N ALA A 44 -6.43 -0.43 7.94
CA ALA A 44 -5.48 -1.13 7.10
C ALA A 44 -6.12 -2.31 6.34
N ARG A 45 -6.95 -3.11 7.02
CA ARG A 45 -7.66 -4.24 6.40
C ARG A 45 -8.70 -3.77 5.38
N ALA A 46 -9.50 -2.76 5.73
CA ALA A 46 -10.51 -2.20 4.82
C ALA A 46 -9.87 -1.61 3.57
N ASN A 47 -8.80 -0.82 3.73
CA ASN A 47 -8.04 -0.27 2.62
C ASN A 47 -7.39 -1.36 1.77
N ARG A 48 -6.81 -2.39 2.40
CA ARG A 48 -6.24 -3.53 1.66
C ARG A 48 -7.28 -4.23 0.77
N VAL A 49 -8.50 -4.42 1.25
CA VAL A 49 -9.60 -4.98 0.44
C VAL A 49 -9.97 -4.03 -0.70
N LYS A 50 -10.23 -2.76 -0.40
CA LYS A 50 -10.56 -1.73 -1.40
C LYS A 50 -9.53 -1.65 -2.52
N TRP A 51 -8.25 -1.58 -2.17
CA TRP A 51 -7.16 -1.49 -3.15
C TRP A 51 -6.99 -2.78 -3.93
N ARG A 52 -7.16 -3.95 -3.30
CA ARG A 52 -7.15 -5.23 -4.00
C ARG A 52 -8.28 -5.31 -5.03
N GLU A 53 -9.51 -4.91 -4.68
CA GLU A 53 -10.64 -4.90 -5.60
C GLU A 53 -10.47 -3.89 -6.73
N PHE A 54 -9.93 -2.71 -6.42
CA PHE A 54 -9.65 -1.70 -7.43
C PHE A 54 -8.57 -2.14 -8.43
N LEU A 55 -7.48 -2.74 -7.94
CA LEU A 55 -6.36 -3.20 -8.76
C LEU A 55 -6.70 -4.48 -9.56
N LEU A 56 -7.52 -5.38 -8.99
CA LEU A 56 -7.90 -6.65 -9.63
C LEU A 56 -9.28 -6.60 -10.31
N ARG A 57 -9.82 -5.41 -10.55
CA ARG A 57 -11.15 -5.25 -11.14
C ARG A 57 -11.21 -5.92 -12.53
N GLU A 58 -12.18 -6.80 -12.73
CA GLU A 58 -12.50 -7.33 -14.06
C GLU A 58 -13.04 -6.19 -14.96
N GLY A 59 -12.33 -5.90 -16.06
CA GLY A 59 -12.56 -4.76 -16.95
C GLY A 59 -11.27 -4.38 -17.67
N PRO A 60 -11.20 -3.25 -18.41
CA PRO A 60 -9.91 -2.76 -18.89
C PRO A 60 -9.03 -2.51 -17.66
N CYS A 61 -7.98 -3.33 -17.53
CA CYS A 61 -7.06 -3.28 -16.40
C CYS A 61 -6.55 -1.84 -16.26
N LEU A 62 -6.47 -1.33 -15.03
CA LEU A 62 -5.95 0.02 -14.79
C LEU A 62 -4.57 0.19 -15.44
N GLU A 63 -3.74 -0.85 -15.36
CA GLU A 63 -2.43 -0.90 -16.00
C GLU A 63 -2.54 -0.79 -17.52
N ASP A 64 -3.43 -1.56 -18.14
CA ASP A 64 -3.59 -1.57 -19.60
C ASP A 64 -4.02 -0.20 -20.14
N SER A 65 -4.97 0.45 -19.48
CA SER A 65 -5.43 1.79 -19.85
C SER A 65 -4.32 2.84 -19.68
N TYR A 66 -3.60 2.77 -18.56
CA TYR A 66 -2.47 3.66 -18.30
C TYR A 66 -1.35 3.49 -19.32
N ILE A 67 -0.92 2.25 -19.58
CA ILE A 67 0.15 1.94 -20.54
C ILE A 67 -0.28 2.31 -21.95
N SER A 68 -1.52 2.02 -22.34
CA SER A 68 -2.03 2.36 -23.67
C SER A 68 -2.07 3.88 -23.88
N SER A 69 -2.58 4.64 -22.92
CA SER A 69 -2.62 6.11 -23.00
C SER A 69 -1.21 6.74 -22.99
N PHE A 70 -0.28 6.17 -22.23
CA PHE A 70 1.12 6.58 -22.23
C PHE A 70 1.78 6.33 -23.60
N ILE A 71 1.61 5.14 -24.17
CA ILE A 71 2.10 4.80 -25.52
C ILE A 71 1.52 5.76 -26.56
N GLU A 72 0.23 6.07 -26.49
CA GLU A 72 -0.42 7.00 -27.42
C GLU A 72 0.16 8.42 -27.30
N SER A 73 0.40 8.88 -26.07
CA SER A 73 1.06 10.15 -25.82
C SER A 73 2.47 10.19 -26.41
N LEU A 74 3.24 9.09 -26.31
CA LEU A 74 4.57 9.00 -26.92
C LEU A 74 4.51 9.03 -28.44
N LYS A 75 3.54 8.36 -29.06
CA LYS A 75 3.36 8.37 -30.52
C LYS A 75 3.04 9.77 -31.04
N GLN A 76 2.26 10.55 -30.29
CA GLN A 76 1.96 11.95 -30.65
C GLN A 76 3.20 12.85 -30.66
N LEU A 77 4.27 12.49 -29.96
CA LEU A 77 5.55 13.21 -29.99
C LEU A 77 6.41 12.88 -31.21
N LEU A 78 6.09 11.83 -31.96
CA LEU A 78 6.77 11.44 -33.20
C LEU A 78 6.13 12.04 -34.46
N VAL A 79 5.10 12.87 -34.27
CA VAL A 79 4.43 13.66 -35.32
C VAL A 79 5.02 15.07 -35.35
#